data_AF-A0A2S7XTC5-F1
#
_entry.id   AF-A0A2S7XTC5-F1
#
_cell.length_a   1.000
_cell.length_b   1.000
_cell.length_c   1.000
_cell.angle_alpha   90.00
_cell.angle_beta   90.00
_cell.angle_gamma   90.00
#
_symmetry.space_group_name_H-M   'P 1'
#
loop_
_entity.id
_entity.type
_entity.pdbx_description
1 polymer ?
#
loop_
_entity_poly.entity_id
_entity_poly.type
_entity_poly.pdbx_seq_one_letter_code
_entity_poly.pdbx_strand_id
1 'polypeptide(L)' 'MQIVNIHEAKTHLSRLLEAVEQGKEVVIARAGQPIALLSAYQPR' A
#
# COMPACT_ATOMS: atom_id res chain seq x y z
N MET A 1 -6.83 3.52 7.03
CA MET A 1 -5.45 3.02 7.00
C MET A 1 -5.50 1.49 6.96
N GLN A 2 -5.17 0.90 5.81
CA GLN A 2 -5.23 -0.56 5.60
C GLN A 2 -3.82 -1.14 5.67
N ILE A 3 -3.63 -2.22 6.43
CA ILE A 3 -2.34 -2.93 6.51
C ILE A 3 -2.46 -4.23 5.70
N VAL A 4 -1.55 -4.45 4.76
CA VAL A 4 -1.51 -5.65 3.91
C VAL A 4 -0.13 -6.29 3.96
N ASN A 5 -0.06 -7.61 3.90
CA ASN A 5 1.24 -8.27 3.81
C ASN A 5 1.83 -8.16 2.39
N ILE A 6 3.15 -8.19 2.28
CA ILE A 6 3.88 -8.10 1.00
C ILE A 6 3.47 -9.17 -0.01
N HIS A 7 3.07 -10.36 0.47
CA HIS A 7 2.58 -11.44 -0.39
C HIS A 7 1.27 -11.11 -1.09
N GLU A 8 0.36 -10.43 -0.39
CA GLU A 8 -0.89 -9.94 -0.98
C GLU A 8 -0.64 -8.70 -1.84
N ALA A 9 0.24 -7.81 -1.36
CA ALA A 9 0.55 -6.58 -2.07
C ALA A 9 1.14 -6.82 -3.45
N LYS A 10 2.04 -7.80 -3.63
CA LYS A 10 2.61 -8.13 -4.94
C LYS A 10 1.56 -8.72 -5.91
N THR A 11 0.56 -9.42 -5.39
CA THR A 11 -0.50 -10.04 -6.19
C THR A 11 -1.59 -9.04 -6.56
N HIS A 12 -1.90 -8.10 -5.66
CA HIS A 12 -3.00 -7.15 -5.82
C HIS A 12 -2.53 -5.69 -5.94
N LEU A 13 -1.30 -5.46 -6.41
CA LEU A 13 -0.68 -4.14 -6.44
C LEU A 13 -1.56 -3.12 -7.17
N SER A 14 -2.11 -3.48 -8.34
CA SER A 14 -2.99 -2.60 -9.12
C SER A 14 -4.17 -2.08 -8.29
N ARG A 15 -4.87 -2.96 -7.56
CA ARG A 15 -6.00 -2.57 -6.70
C ARG A 15 -5.57 -1.68 -5.53
N LEU A 16 -4.38 -1.92 -4.98
CA LEU A 16 -3.84 -1.08 -3.91
C LEU A 16 -3.48 0.31 -4.44
N LEU A 17 -2.96 0.40 -5.66
CA LEU A 17 -2.70 1.67 -6.34
C LEU A 17 -4.00 2.43 -6.60
N GLU A 18 -5.06 1.78 -7.08
CA GLU A 18 -6.38 2.43 -7.26
C GLU A 18 -6.90 3.05 -5.95
N ALA A 19 -6.72 2.34 -4.83
CA ALA A 19 -7.08 2.87 -3.51
C ALA A 19 -6.23 4.10 -3.15
N VAL A 20 -4.94 4.07 -3.47
CA VAL A 20 -4.01 5.17 -3.22
C VAL A 20 -4.31 6.38 -4.09
N GLU A 21 -4.67 6.19 -5.36
CA GLU A 21 -5.12 7.24 -6.27
C GLU A 21 -6.40 7.92 -5.78
N GLN A 22 -7.27 7.19 -5.08
CA GLN A 22 -8.45 7.73 -4.40
C GLN A 22 -8.12 8.48 -3.10
N GLY A 23 -6.84 8.66 -2.76
CA GLY A 23 -6.39 9.36 -1.56
C GLY A 23 -6.34 8.50 -0.30
N LYS A 24 -6.39 7.16 -0.42
CA LYS A 24 -6.19 6.27 0.73
C LYS A 24 -4.71 5.98 0.93
N GLU A 25 -4.37 5.61 2.16
CA GLU A 25 -3.03 5.17 2.52
C GLU A 25 -3.04 3.69 2.89
N VAL A 26 -2.06 2.96 2.35
CA VAL A 26 -1.89 1.51 2.56
C VAL A 26 -0.52 1.24 3.15
N VAL A 27 -0.47 0.55 4.28
CA VAL A 27 0.77 0.09 4.89
C VAL A 27 1.07 -1.32 4.41
N ILE A 28 2.27 -1.54 3.89
CA ILE A 28 2.76 -2.86 3.53
C ILE A 28 3.58 -3.42 4.69
N ALA A 29 3.24 -4.62 5.14
CA ALA A 29 3.92 -5.36 6.18
C ALA A 29 4.66 -6.59 5.63
N ARG A 30 5.70 -7.03 6.33
CA ARG A 30 6.39 -8.30 6.12
C ARG A 30 6.41 -9.06 7.45
N ALA A 31 5.85 -10.26 7.47
CA ALA A 31 5.72 -11.07 8.70
C ALA A 31 5.06 -10.30 9.86
N GLY A 32 4.03 -9.51 9.55
CA GLY A 32 3.31 -8.68 10.53
C GLY A 32 4.00 -7.38 10.92
N GLN A 33 5.23 -7.12 10.45
CA GLN A 33 5.94 -5.87 10.73
C GLN A 33 5.76 -4.87 9.57
N PRO A 34 5.29 -3.64 9.81
CA PRO A 34 5.14 -2.62 8.76
C PRO A 34 6.52 -2.20 8.22
N ILE A 35 6.67 -2.19 6.89
CA ILE A 35 7.94 -1.90 6.21
C ILE A 35 7.86 -0.76 5.18
N ALA A 36 6.67 -0.45 4.68
CA ALA A 36 6.48 0.60 3.69
C ALA A 36 5.08 1.21 3.77
N LEU A 37 4.95 2.42 3.27
CA LEU A 37 3.70 3.15 3.09
C LEU A 37 3.52 3.42 1.59
N LEU A 38 2.36 3.03 1.06
CA LEU A 38 1.91 3.39 -0.27
C LEU A 38 0.96 4.58 -0.13
N SER A 39 1.34 5.71 -0.72
CA SER A 39 0.59 6.97 -0.71
C SER A 39 0.66 7.61 -2.10
N ALA A 40 -0.29 8.51 -2.39
CA ALA A 40 -0.32 9.19 -3.68
C ALA A 40 0.99 9.96 -3.87
N TYR A 41 1.59 9.84 -5.06
CA TYR A 41 2.79 10.60 -5.37
C TYR A 41 2.43 12.09 -5.49
N GLN A 42 3.13 12.92 -4.72
CA GLN A 42 2.98 14.36 -4.75
C GLN A 42 4.30 14.96 -5.25
N PRO A 43 4.40 15.36 -6.53
CA PRO A 43 5.57 16.08 -7.02
C PRO A 43 5.67 17.42 -6.27
N ARG A 44 6.86 17.69 -5.71
CA ARG A 44 7.23 18.97 -5.11
C ARG A 44 8.08 19.78 -6.07
#